data_AF-A0ABD3LDW1-F1
#
_entry.id   AF-A0ABD3LDW1-F1
#
_cell.length_a   1.000
_cell.length_b   1.000
_cell.length_c   1.000
_cell.angle_alpha   90.00
_cell.angle_beta   90.00
_cell.angle_gamma   90.00
#
_symmetry.space_group_name_H-M   'P 1'
#
loop_
_entity.id
_entity.type
_entity.pdbx_description
1 polymer ?
#
loop_
_entity_poly.entity_id
_entity_poly.type
_entity_poly.pdbx_seq_one_letter_code
_entity_poly.pdbx_strand_id
1 'polypeptide(L)'
;MVECASKSNGNKEIWPIFFNVEPDDVKLKTNLYSKALSKHQKKFCTEVESWKKALVDVDKIKGWNLKTDESQATLIKSIIETVLRKLNVGYKKIVTEDLVGVDDRVEAIIKKLDVGSDSVQFLGIHGMGGIGKTTLAKVIFNQLSSHFEYCHFLSDV
;
A
#
# COMPACT_ATOMS: atom_id res chain seq x y z
N MET A 1 11.99 -15.77 -1.38
CA MET A 1 11.06 -14.68 -1.77
C MET A 1 10.75 -14.72 -3.27
N VAL A 2 11.73 -14.50 -4.15
CA VAL A 2 11.57 -14.52 -5.62
C VAL A 2 10.91 -15.81 -6.12
N GLU A 3 11.44 -16.96 -5.68
CA GLU A 3 10.87 -18.27 -6.01
C GLU A 3 9.44 -18.46 -5.49
N CYS A 4 9.13 -17.90 -4.32
CA CYS A 4 7.77 -17.98 -3.76
C CYS A 4 6.79 -17.11 -4.55
N ALA A 5 7.24 -15.95 -5.05
CA ALA A 5 6.43 -15.07 -5.89
C ALA A 5 6.19 -15.69 -7.26
N SER A 6 7.20 -16.30 -7.88
CA SER A 6 7.03 -16.99 -9.17
C SER A 6 6.07 -18.18 -9.09
N LYS A 7 6.06 -18.90 -7.96
CA LYS A 7 5.13 -20.02 -7.70
C LYS A 7 3.72 -19.58 -7.27
N SER A 8 3.46 -18.27 -7.12
CA SER A 8 2.21 -17.78 -6.55
C SER A 8 1.06 -17.60 -7.54
N ASN A 9 1.27 -17.89 -8.83
CA ASN A 9 0.30 -17.63 -9.91
C ASN A 9 -0.25 -16.18 -9.91
N GLY A 10 0.60 -15.21 -9.56
CA GLY A 10 0.24 -13.79 -9.53
C GLY A 10 -0.34 -13.29 -8.19
N ASN A 11 -0.51 -14.17 -7.18
CA ASN A 11 -1.03 -13.77 -5.87
C ASN A 11 -0.01 -13.02 -5.00
N LYS A 12 1.27 -13.04 -5.35
CA LYS A 12 2.33 -12.31 -4.64
C LYS A 12 3.10 -11.45 -5.63
N GLU A 13 3.15 -10.16 -5.36
CA GLU A 13 3.95 -9.20 -6.11
C GLU A 13 5.23 -8.86 -5.32
N ILE A 14 6.33 -8.60 -6.03
CA ILE A 14 7.58 -8.08 -5.47
C ILE A 14 7.79 -6.69 -6.08
N TRP A 15 8.18 -5.74 -5.25
CA TRP A 15 8.45 -4.37 -5.65
C TRP A 15 9.80 -3.95 -5.06
N PRO A 16 10.90 -4.07 -5.82
CA PRO A 16 12.22 -3.79 -5.28
C PRO A 16 12.45 -2.29 -5.06
N ILE A 17 13.19 -1.98 -4.01
CA ILE A 17 13.72 -0.64 -3.73
C ILE A 17 15.24 -0.77 -3.72
N PHE A 18 15.88 -0.18 -4.72
CA PHE A 18 17.33 -0.14 -4.87
C PHE A 18 17.82 1.14 -4.20
N PHE A 19 18.48 1.01 -3.06
CA PHE A 19 18.94 2.15 -2.26
C PHE A 19 20.45 2.29 -2.39
N ASN A 20 20.92 3.40 -2.98
CA ASN A 20 22.34 3.70 -3.13
C ASN A 20 23.13 2.54 -3.79
N VAL A 21 22.53 1.91 -4.80
CA VAL A 21 23.13 0.85 -5.60
C VAL A 21 22.75 1.01 -7.05
N GLU A 22 23.68 0.71 -7.95
CA GLU A 22 23.46 0.76 -9.38
C GLU A 22 22.88 -0.58 -9.87
N PRO A 23 22.10 -0.59 -10.97
CA PRO A 23 21.58 -1.83 -11.54
C PRO A 23 22.66 -2.87 -11.86
N ASP A 24 23.85 -2.43 -12.25
CA ASP A 24 24.98 -3.32 -12.53
C ASP A 24 25.54 -3.99 -11.27
N ASP A 25 25.38 -3.39 -10.08
CA ASP A 25 25.71 -4.03 -8.81
C ASP A 25 24.79 -5.24 -8.55
N VAL A 26 23.48 -5.06 -8.77
CA VAL A 26 22.46 -6.08 -8.57
C VAL A 26 22.61 -7.22 -9.59
N LYS A 27 22.96 -6.88 -10.84
CA LYS A 27 23.30 -7.84 -11.90
C LYS A 27 24.61 -8.59 -11.66
N LEU A 28 25.33 -8.30 -10.57
CA LEU A 28 26.61 -8.90 -10.22
C LEU A 28 27.72 -8.62 -11.25
N LYS A 29 27.60 -7.53 -12.00
CA LYS A 29 28.65 -7.09 -12.94
C LYS A 29 29.76 -6.32 -12.23
N THR A 30 29.49 -5.82 -11.02
CA THR A 30 30.49 -5.16 -10.19
C THR A 30 30.96 -6.06 -9.05
N ASN A 31 31.99 -5.59 -8.35
CA ASN A 31 32.54 -6.27 -7.18
C ASN A 31 31.72 -6.08 -5.89
N LEU A 32 30.70 -5.21 -5.88
CA LEU A 32 30.00 -4.83 -4.65
C LEU A 32 29.33 -6.05 -3.98
N TYR A 33 28.41 -6.70 -4.70
CA TYR A 33 27.70 -7.88 -4.21
C TYR A 33 28.47 -9.17 -4.45
N SER A 34 29.16 -9.30 -5.58
CA SER A 34 29.91 -10.53 -5.92
C SER A 34 30.99 -10.84 -4.88
N LYS A 35 31.73 -9.84 -4.39
CA LYS A 35 32.74 -10.02 -3.32
C LYS A 35 32.12 -10.48 -2.00
N ALA A 36 30.95 -9.95 -1.64
CA ALA A 36 30.22 -10.38 -0.45
C ALA A 36 29.75 -11.84 -0.60
N LEU A 37 29.15 -12.20 -1.74
CA LEU A 37 28.69 -13.55 -2.03
C LEU A 37 29.84 -14.57 -2.03
N SER A 38 31.01 -14.23 -2.58
CA SER A 38 32.19 -15.11 -2.54
C SER A 38 32.66 -15.42 -1.12
N LYS A 39 32.53 -14.48 -0.17
CA LYS A 39 32.84 -14.75 1.25
C LYS A 39 31.84 -15.74 1.86
N HIS A 40 30.56 -15.63 1.50
CA HIS A 40 29.50 -16.52 1.98
C HIS A 40 29.54 -17.92 1.34
N GLN A 41 30.09 -18.05 0.14
CA GLN A 41 30.23 -19.33 -0.58
C GLN A 41 30.93 -20.41 0.24
N LYS A 42 31.88 -20.03 1.11
CA LYS A 42 32.60 -20.97 1.98
C LYS A 42 31.70 -21.67 3.00
N LYS A 43 30.57 -21.05 3.36
CA LYS A 43 29.64 -21.55 4.39
C LYS A 43 28.30 -22.02 3.80
N PHE A 44 27.88 -21.44 2.68
CA PHE A 44 26.55 -21.63 2.08
C PHE A 44 26.68 -21.96 0.58
N CYS A 45 27.35 -23.09 0.30
CA CYS A 45 27.85 -23.36 -1.05
C CYS A 45 26.73 -23.53 -2.09
N THR A 46 25.61 -24.15 -1.72
CA THR A 46 24.47 -24.36 -2.64
C THR A 46 23.52 -23.17 -2.65
N GLU A 47 23.34 -22.51 -1.51
CA GLU A 47 22.40 -21.40 -1.36
C GLU A 47 22.89 -20.15 -2.08
N VAL A 48 24.20 -19.89 -2.13
CA VAL A 48 24.74 -18.69 -2.78
C VAL A 48 24.41 -18.65 -4.28
N GLU A 49 24.38 -19.81 -4.96
CA GLU A 49 23.95 -19.86 -6.36
C GLU A 49 22.46 -19.49 -6.52
N SER A 50 21.62 -19.93 -5.59
CA SER A 50 20.21 -19.51 -5.56
C SER A 50 20.04 -18.01 -5.30
N TRP A 51 20.89 -17.42 -4.45
CA TRP A 51 20.87 -15.99 -4.15
C TRP A 51 21.33 -15.15 -5.34
N LYS A 52 22.39 -15.58 -6.04
CA LYS A 52 22.87 -14.93 -7.26
C LYS A 52 21.76 -14.87 -8.31
N LYS A 53 21.10 -16.01 -8.54
CA LYS A 53 19.95 -16.09 -9.46
C LYS A 53 18.81 -15.16 -9.02
N ALA A 54 18.47 -15.17 -7.73
CA ALA A 54 17.43 -14.31 -7.19
C ALA A 54 17.73 -12.81 -7.37
N LEU A 55 18.99 -12.37 -7.19
CA LEU A 55 19.39 -10.97 -7.42
C LEU A 55 19.21 -10.56 -8.88
N VAL A 56 19.67 -11.38 -9.81
CA VAL A 56 19.52 -11.15 -11.26
C VAL A 56 18.04 -11.13 -11.67
N ASP A 57 17.21 -11.97 -11.04
CA ASP A 57 15.77 -11.99 -11.32
C ASP A 57 15.04 -10.79 -10.73
N VAL A 58 15.46 -10.29 -9.55
CA VAL A 58 14.89 -9.09 -8.93
C VAL A 58 15.20 -7.82 -9.71
N ASP A 59 16.39 -7.71 -10.31
CA ASP A 59 16.76 -6.57 -11.15
C ASP A 59 15.83 -6.38 -12.37
N LYS A 60 15.25 -7.48 -12.88
CA LYS A 60 14.29 -7.43 -14.00
C LYS A 60 12.92 -6.90 -13.58
N ILE A 61 12.65 -6.84 -12.27
CA ILE A 61 11.37 -6.39 -11.73
C ILE A 61 11.39 -4.87 -11.63
N LYS A 62 10.37 -4.22 -12.19
CA LYS A 62 10.20 -2.77 -12.07
C LYS A 62 10.08 -2.37 -10.60
N GLY A 63 10.92 -1.46 -10.17
CA GLY A 63 10.96 -0.96 -8.80
C GLY A 63 11.41 0.50 -8.74
N TRP A 64 11.81 0.93 -7.56
CA TRP A 64 12.34 2.27 -7.33
C TRP A 64 13.86 2.22 -7.21
N ASN A 65 14.55 3.18 -7.82
CA ASN A 65 15.98 3.36 -7.66
C ASN A 65 16.22 4.72 -7.00
N LEU A 66 16.67 4.70 -5.75
CA LEU A 66 16.95 5.91 -5.00
C LEU A 66 18.43 6.26 -5.14
N LYS A 67 18.66 7.40 -5.79
CA LYS A 67 19.97 8.05 -5.83
C LYS A 67 20.14 8.97 -4.63
N THR A 68 21.39 9.23 -4.26
CA THR A 68 21.77 10.02 -3.08
C THR A 68 21.32 11.48 -3.11
N ASP A 69 20.95 12.00 -4.28
CA ASP A 69 20.47 13.36 -4.53
C ASP A 69 18.94 13.50 -4.51
N GLU A 70 18.19 12.40 -4.43
CA GLU A 70 16.72 12.42 -4.41
C GLU A 70 16.14 12.52 -2.99
N SER A 71 15.03 13.26 -2.84
CA SER A 71 14.29 13.34 -1.58
C SER A 71 13.71 11.98 -1.19
N GLN A 72 14.28 11.38 -0.14
CA GLN A 72 13.78 10.15 0.46
C GLN A 72 12.30 10.25 0.86
N ALA A 73 11.88 11.43 1.33
CA ALA A 73 10.49 11.65 1.73
C ALA A 73 9.51 11.51 0.56
N THR A 74 9.86 12.03 -0.61
CA THR A 74 9.01 11.93 -1.82
C THR A 74 8.92 10.48 -2.29
N LEU A 75 10.03 9.73 -2.26
CA LEU A 75 10.03 8.32 -2.59
C LEU A 75 9.16 7.51 -1.62
N ILE A 76 9.31 7.74 -0.32
CA ILE A 76 8.52 7.05 0.71
C ILE A 76 7.03 7.29 0.50
N LYS A 77 6.61 8.54 0.22
CA LYS A 77 5.21 8.86 -0.12
C LYS A 77 4.74 8.07 -1.34
N SER A 78 5.52 8.04 -2.42
CA SER A 78 5.19 7.29 -3.64
C SER A 78 5.04 5.78 -3.39
N ILE A 79 5.90 5.20 -2.55
CA ILE A 79 5.81 3.78 -2.15
C ILE A 79 4.52 3.54 -1.37
N ILE A 80 4.23 4.36 -0.36
CA ILE A 80 3.01 4.24 0.46
C ILE A 80 1.77 4.30 -0.42
N GLU A 81 1.64 5.31 -1.27
CA GLU A 81 0.51 5.46 -2.19
C GLU A 81 0.35 4.24 -3.11
N THR A 82 1.47 3.74 -3.65
CA THR A 82 1.46 2.59 -4.56
C THR A 82 1.01 1.32 -3.86
N VAL A 83 1.52 1.06 -2.64
CA VAL A 83 1.15 -0.11 -1.83
C VAL A 83 -0.32 -0.03 -1.42
N LEU A 84 -0.78 1.12 -0.92
CA LEU A 84 -2.18 1.31 -0.52
C LEU A 84 -3.15 1.09 -1.68
N ARG A 85 -2.81 1.63 -2.87
CA ARG A 85 -3.60 1.43 -4.09
C ARG A 85 -3.62 -0.05 -4.50
N LYS A 86 -2.49 -0.74 -4.45
CA LYS A 86 -2.35 -2.14 -4.88
C LYS A 86 -3.04 -3.13 -3.95
N LEU A 87 -2.98 -2.89 -2.64
CA LEU A 87 -3.67 -3.72 -1.66
C LEU A 87 -5.20 -3.49 -1.68
N ASN A 88 -5.73 -2.66 -2.59
CA ASN A 88 -7.12 -2.19 -2.55
C ASN A 88 -7.51 -1.66 -1.16
N VAL A 89 -6.54 -1.16 -0.39
CA VAL A 89 -6.77 -0.50 0.91
C VAL A 89 -7.28 0.94 0.70
N GLY A 90 -7.59 1.32 -0.54
CA GLY A 90 -8.37 2.50 -0.82
C GLY A 90 -9.84 2.31 -0.46
N TYR A 91 -10.16 2.04 0.81
CA TYR A 91 -11.44 2.29 1.52
C TYR A 91 -12.78 1.98 0.80
N LYS A 92 -12.77 1.28 -0.35
CA LYS A 92 -13.90 1.18 -1.27
C LYS A 92 -14.46 -0.23 -1.28
N LYS A 93 -15.80 -0.26 -1.18
CA LYS A 93 -16.73 -1.36 -1.50
C LYS A 93 -16.94 -2.47 -0.45
N ILE A 94 -17.26 -2.09 0.79
CA ILE A 94 -18.09 -2.97 1.65
C ILE A 94 -19.36 -2.23 2.05
N VAL A 95 -20.04 -1.66 1.06
CA VAL A 95 -21.45 -1.30 1.19
C VAL A 95 -22.10 -1.78 -0.10
N THR A 96 -23.22 -2.48 0.00
CA THR A 96 -23.97 -2.97 -1.17
C THR A 96 -24.37 -1.80 -2.08
N GLU A 97 -24.45 -2.04 -3.39
CA GLU A 97 -25.00 -1.09 -4.35
C GLU A 97 -26.54 -1.01 -4.25
N ASP A 98 -27.17 -1.96 -3.52
CA ASP A 98 -28.63 -2.05 -3.32
C ASP A 98 -29.17 -1.13 -2.20
N LEU A 99 -28.54 0.02 -1.96
CA LEU A 99 -29.04 0.98 -0.97
C LEU A 99 -30.14 1.85 -1.57
N VAL A 100 -31.28 1.93 -0.88
CA VAL A 100 -32.41 2.77 -1.30
C VAL A 100 -32.61 3.91 -0.30
N GLY A 101 -32.75 5.14 -0.81
CA GLY A 101 -33.10 6.32 0.00
C GLY A 101 -31.99 6.80 0.94
N VAL A 102 -30.74 6.51 0.62
CA VAL A 102 -29.57 6.88 1.43
C VAL A 102 -28.94 8.20 0.95
N ASP A 103 -29.03 8.53 -0.34
CA ASP A 103 -28.32 9.64 -0.96
C ASP A 103 -28.64 11.00 -0.34
N ASP A 104 -29.92 11.36 -0.21
CA ASP A 104 -30.35 12.65 0.38
C ASP A 104 -29.83 12.82 1.81
N ARG A 105 -29.82 11.73 2.60
CA ARG A 105 -29.34 11.74 3.99
C ARG A 105 -27.84 11.92 4.05
N VAL A 106 -27.09 11.26 3.17
CA VAL A 106 -25.64 11.40 3.04
C VAL A 106 -25.29 12.82 2.65
N GLU A 107 -25.94 13.37 1.62
CA GLU A 107 -25.69 14.74 1.16
C GLU A 107 -25.97 15.77 2.27
N ALA A 108 -27.10 15.62 2.98
CA ALA A 108 -27.45 16.50 4.09
C ALA A 108 -26.42 16.44 5.23
N ILE A 109 -25.86 15.26 5.51
CA ILE A 109 -24.83 15.09 6.53
C ILE A 109 -23.50 15.69 6.08
N ILE A 110 -23.07 15.42 4.85
CA ILE A 110 -21.80 15.96 4.32
C ILE A 110 -21.82 17.49 4.30
N LYS A 111 -22.94 18.10 3.91
CA LYS A 111 -23.11 19.56 3.97
C LYS A 111 -23.00 20.12 5.40
N LYS A 112 -23.47 19.38 6.40
CA LYS A 112 -23.33 19.76 7.82
C LYS A 112 -21.92 19.58 8.36
N LEU A 113 -21.16 18.63 7.81
CA LEU A 113 -19.79 18.34 8.22
C LEU A 113 -18.77 19.38 7.75
N ASP A 114 -19.18 20.36 6.92
CA ASP A 114 -18.33 21.46 6.42
C ASP A 114 -16.88 21.03 6.14
N VAL A 115 -16.76 19.98 5.31
CA VAL A 115 -15.52 19.25 5.06
C VAL A 115 -14.54 20.20 4.37
N GLY A 116 -13.48 20.56 5.09
CA GLY A 116 -12.48 21.55 4.65
C GLY A 116 -12.29 22.71 5.62
N SER A 117 -13.13 22.85 6.65
CA SER A 117 -12.85 23.74 7.78
C SER A 117 -11.71 23.20 8.65
N ASP A 118 -10.93 24.09 9.26
CA ASP A 118 -9.87 23.72 10.22
C ASP A 118 -10.41 23.27 11.59
N SER A 119 -11.74 23.13 11.73
CA SER A 119 -12.41 22.81 12.98
C SER A 119 -12.57 21.31 13.21
N VAL A 120 -12.49 20.87 14.46
CA VAL A 120 -12.79 19.47 14.83
C VAL A 120 -14.29 19.32 14.99
N GLN A 121 -14.86 18.36 14.25
CA GLN A 121 -16.30 18.11 14.24
C GLN A 121 -16.65 16.71 14.71
N PHE A 122 -17.76 16.60 15.44
CA PHE A 122 -18.32 15.35 15.91
C PHE A 122 -19.75 15.19 15.39
N LEU A 123 -20.05 14.03 14.82
CA LEU A 123 -21.38 13.69 14.33
C LEU A 123 -21.88 12.42 15.02
N GLY A 124 -23.04 12.51 15.67
CA GLY A 124 -23.75 11.35 16.21
C GLY A 124 -24.90 10.92 15.29
N ILE A 125 -24.97 9.62 14.97
CA ILE A 125 -26.11 9.02 14.27
C ILE A 125 -26.85 8.11 15.25
N HIS A 126 -28.10 8.43 15.57
CA HIS A 126 -28.92 7.67 16.51
C HIS A 126 -30.25 7.22 15.87
N GLY A 127 -30.94 6.27 16.50
CA GLY A 127 -32.19 5.70 16.00
C GLY A 127 -32.35 4.22 16.35
N MET A 128 -33.50 3.64 16.02
CA MET A 128 -33.85 2.26 16.33
C MET A 128 -32.82 1.25 15.80
N GLY A 129 -32.80 0.05 16.40
CA GLY A 129 -32.03 -1.09 15.89
C GLY A 129 -32.41 -1.42 14.44
N GLY A 130 -31.46 -1.90 13.64
CA GLY A 130 -31.71 -2.34 12.26
C GLY A 130 -31.94 -1.24 11.22
N ILE A 131 -32.09 0.03 11.61
CA ILE A 131 -32.39 1.14 10.67
C ILE A 131 -31.23 1.53 9.73
N GLY A 132 -30.08 0.85 9.83
CA GLY A 132 -28.93 1.08 8.94
C GLY A 132 -27.98 2.21 9.36
N LYS A 133 -27.89 2.57 10.65
CA LYS A 133 -26.99 3.63 11.15
C LYS A 133 -25.52 3.39 10.78
N THR A 134 -25.02 2.18 11.06
CA THR A 134 -23.64 1.77 10.73
C THR A 134 -23.41 1.79 9.22
N THR A 135 -24.41 1.37 8.44
CA THR A 135 -24.38 1.44 6.98
C THR A 135 -24.25 2.87 6.49
N LEU A 136 -25.07 3.79 7.01
CA LEU A 136 -25.02 5.22 6.66
C LEU A 136 -23.65 5.83 7.00
N ALA A 137 -23.13 5.55 8.21
CA ALA A 137 -21.79 5.98 8.62
C ALA A 137 -20.71 5.47 7.67
N LYS A 138 -20.83 4.21 7.20
CA LYS A 138 -19.87 3.61 6.26
C LYS A 138 -19.94 4.27 4.88
N VAL A 139 -21.13 4.60 4.38
CA VAL A 139 -21.29 5.32 3.09
C VAL A 139 -20.62 6.69 3.16
N ILE A 140 -20.89 7.47 4.21
CA ILE A 140 -20.28 8.79 4.42
C ILE A 140 -18.75 8.66 4.50
N PHE A 141 -18.26 7.70 5.29
CA PHE A 141 -16.83 7.43 5.40
C PHE A 141 -16.19 7.11 4.03
N ASN A 142 -16.82 6.24 3.24
CA ASN A 142 -16.29 5.87 1.92
C ASN A 142 -16.23 7.08 0.97
N GLN A 143 -17.20 8.01 1.05
CA GLN A 143 -17.20 9.23 0.23
C GLN A 143 -16.17 10.27 0.72
N LEU A 144 -15.99 10.41 2.02
CA LEU A 144 -15.13 11.46 2.61
C LEU A 144 -13.67 11.03 2.80
N SER A 145 -13.39 9.73 2.92
CA SER A 145 -12.05 9.20 3.23
C SER A 145 -10.91 9.80 2.40
N SER A 146 -11.14 10.03 1.10
CA SER A 146 -10.14 10.61 0.19
C SER A 146 -9.82 12.09 0.42
N HIS A 147 -10.62 12.80 1.22
CA HIS A 147 -10.41 14.21 1.55
C HIS A 147 -9.45 14.38 2.74
N PHE A 148 -9.05 13.30 3.41
CA PHE A 148 -8.20 13.32 4.59
C PHE A 148 -6.90 12.57 4.32
N GLU A 149 -5.79 13.07 4.89
CA GLU A 149 -4.48 12.39 4.82
C GLU A 149 -4.52 11.03 5.54
N TYR A 150 -5.28 10.95 6.63
CA TYR A 150 -5.47 9.73 7.40
C TYR A 150 -6.96 9.52 7.70
N CYS A 151 -7.47 8.32 7.44
CA CYS A 151 -8.84 7.96 7.77
C CYS A 151 -8.93 6.49 8.21
N HIS A 152 -9.82 6.20 9.15
CA HIS A 152 -10.05 4.83 9.61
C HIS A 152 -11.52 4.64 10.00
N PHE A 153 -12.08 3.50 9.62
CA PHE A 153 -13.44 3.12 9.99
C PHE A 153 -13.37 1.98 11.00
N LEU A 154 -13.76 2.26 12.24
CA LEU A 154 -13.89 1.26 13.29
C LEU A 154 -15.29 0.64 13.20
N SER A 155 -15.38 -0.62 12.76
CA SER A 155 -16.60 -1.42 12.79
C SER A 155 -16.68 -2.22 14.09
N ASP A 156 -17.84 -2.20 14.76
CA ASP A 156 -18.14 -2.89 16.03
C ASP A 156 -17.17 -2.59 17.19
N VAL A 157 -17.69 -1.89 18.20
CA VAL A 157 -17.14 -1.80 19.57
C VAL A 157 -18.14 -2.41 20.53
#